data_AF-A0A257GT99-F1
#
_entry.id   AF-A0A257GT99-F1
#
_cell.length_a   1.000
_cell.length_b   1.000
_cell.length_c   1.000
_cell.angle_alpha   90.00
_cell.angle_beta   90.00
_cell.angle_gamma   90.00
#
_symmetry.space_group_name_H-M   'P 1'
#
loop_
_entity.id
_entity.type
_entity.pdbx_description
1 polymer ?
#
loop_
_entity_poly.entity_id
_entity_poly.type
_entity_poly.pdbx_seq_one_letter_code
_entity_poly.pdbx_strand_id
1 'polypeptide(L)'
;MFFVVPLLGLAYSSAAGFPIVVFGVIPLPDLVAANKELAETLKPLHGLAAWTLCGFVLLHLAAALKHQFINRDGLIQRMWFAKA
;
A
#
# COMPACT_ATOMS: atom_id res chain seq x y z
N MET A 1 3.75 -4.95 4.17
CA MET A 1 3.61 -4.09 2.97
C MET A 1 2.46 -3.10 3.08
N PHE A 2 1.26 -3.54 3.48
CA PHE A 2 0.09 -2.66 3.61
C PHE A 2 0.33 -1.37 4.42
N PHE A 3 0.99 -1.44 5.59
CA PHE A 3 1.38 -0.25 6.37
C PHE A 3 2.73 0.36 5.95
N VAL A 4 3.63 -0.45 5.39
CA VAL A 4 4.99 -0.01 5.01
C VAL A 4 4.94 1.00 3.88
N VAL A 5 4.13 0.75 2.85
CA VAL A 5 3.98 1.64 1.69
C VAL A 5 3.51 3.05 2.09
N PRO A 6 2.39 3.23 2.83
CA PRO A 6 1.93 4.56 3.20
C PRO A 6 2.86 5.26 4.19
N LEU A 7 3.50 4.54 5.13
CA LEU A 7 4.47 5.15 6.04
C LEU A 7 5.72 5.65 5.31
N LEU A 8 6.24 4.88 4.35
CA LEU A 8 7.35 5.32 3.50
C LEU A 8 6.95 6.51 2.61
N GLY A 9 5.73 6.52 2.08
CA GLY A 9 5.21 7.62 1.26
C GLY A 9 5.03 8.92 2.06
N LEU A 10 4.51 8.81 3.28
CA LEU A 10 4.38 9.94 4.21
C LEU A 10 5.76 10.47 4.61
N ALA A 11 6.70 9.60 4.99
CA ALA A 11 8.07 10.01 5.31
C ALA A 11 8.79 10.65 4.11
N TYR A 12 8.60 10.11 2.90
CA TYR A 12 9.15 10.69 1.67
C TYR A 12 8.59 12.09 1.42
N SER A 13 7.27 12.27 1.53
CA SER A 13 6.62 13.55 1.29
C SER A 13 7.04 14.61 2.31
N SER A 14 7.12 14.25 3.60
CA SER A 14 7.66 15.12 4.64
C SER A 14 9.12 15.50 4.39
N ALA A 15 9.98 14.53 4.03
CA ALA A 15 11.39 14.81 3.71
C ALA A 15 11.55 15.69 2.46
N ALA A 16 10.66 15.56 1.49
CA ALA A 16 10.63 16.38 0.28
C ALA A 16 10.01 17.78 0.51
N GLY A 17 9.47 18.06 1.71
CA GLY A 17 8.84 19.33 2.04
C GLY A 17 7.46 19.51 1.40
N PHE A 18 6.78 18.43 1.03
CA PHE A 18 5.43 18.45 0.48
C PHE A 18 4.40 18.11 1.56
N PRO A 19 3.60 19.09 2.03
CA PRO A 19 2.57 18.85 3.03
C PRO A 19 1.45 17.98 2.45
N ILE A 20 1.07 16.93 3.17
CA ILE A 20 -0.06 16.07 2.79
C ILE A 20 -1.32 16.58 3.50
N VAL A 21 -2.36 16.86 2.72
CA VAL A 21 -3.68 17.26 3.24
C VAL A 21 -4.71 16.19 2.92
N VAL A 22 -5.20 15.51 3.94
CA VAL A 22 -6.21 14.46 3.81
C VAL A 22 -7.55 15.08 3.42
N PHE A 23 -8.11 14.60 2.31
CA PHE A 23 -9.35 15.10 1.71
C PHE A 23 -9.35 16.61 1.42
N GLY A 24 -8.18 17.26 1.37
CA GLY A 24 -8.06 18.71 1.21
C GLY A 24 -8.42 19.54 2.46
N VAL A 25 -8.70 18.91 3.61
CA VAL A 25 -9.14 19.60 4.83
C VAL A 25 -8.18 19.41 5.99
N ILE A 26 -7.65 18.20 6.20
CA ILE A 26 -6.87 17.87 7.40
C ILE A 26 -5.39 17.77 7.04
N PRO A 27 -4.53 18.73 7.44
CA PRO A 27 -3.10 18.59 7.26
C PRO A 27 -2.57 17.47 8.16
N LEU A 28 -1.84 16.52 7.57
CA LEU A 28 -1.12 15.51 8.33
C LEU A 28 0.17 16.13 8.91
N PRO A 29 0.54 15.78 10.14
CA PRO A 29 1.82 16.20 10.69
C PRO A 29 2.96 15.53 9.91
N ASP A 30 4.06 16.26 9.78
CA ASP A 30 5.26 15.73 9.16
C ASP A 30 5.93 14.68 10.06
N LEU A 31 6.33 13.55 9.48
CA LEU A 31 7.05 12.51 10.21
C LEU A 31 8.53 12.87 10.43
N VAL A 32 9.10 13.61 9.49
CA VAL A 32 10.51 14.00 9.47
C VAL A 32 10.63 15.42 8.96
N ALA A 33 11.66 16.15 9.41
CA ALA A 33 11.97 17.47 8.85
C ALA A 33 12.41 17.36 7.37
N ALA A 34 12.22 18.44 6.62
CA ALA A 34 12.65 18.51 5.22
C ALA A 34 14.15 18.22 5.08
N ASN A 35 14.47 17.19 4.29
CA ASN A 35 15.83 16.73 4.02
C ASN A 35 15.86 16.06 2.63
N LYS A 36 16.54 16.71 1.68
CA LYS A 36 16.62 16.26 0.29
C LYS A 36 17.34 14.92 0.13
N GLU A 37 18.41 14.69 0.88
CA GLU A 37 19.18 13.43 0.82
C GLU A 37 18.33 12.25 1.31
N LEU A 38 17.58 12.46 2.39
CA LEU A 38 16.62 11.48 2.89
C LEU A 38 15.50 11.22 1.87
N ALA A 39 14.98 12.27 1.22
CA ALA A 39 13.95 12.14 0.19
C ALA A 39 14.42 11.30 -1.02
N GLU A 40 15.64 11.52 -1.51
CA GLU A 40 16.23 10.73 -2.60
C GLU A 40 16.40 9.26 -2.22
N THR A 41 16.63 8.96 -0.94
CA THR A 41 16.71 7.59 -0.42
C THR A 41 15.34 6.94 -0.26
N LEU A 42 14.34 7.68 0.25
CA LEU A 42 13.00 7.16 0.52
C LEU A 42 12.18 6.92 -0.76
N LYS A 43 12.40 7.70 -1.82
CA LYS A 43 11.69 7.56 -3.09
C LYS A 43 11.81 6.15 -3.72
N PRO A 44 13.01 5.60 -3.96
CA PRO A 44 13.13 4.24 -4.51
C PRO A 44 12.63 3.18 -3.53
N LEU A 45 12.78 3.37 -2.21
CA LEU A 45 12.27 2.44 -1.20
C LEU A 45 10.74 2.37 -1.20
N HIS A 46 10.05 3.52 -1.29
CA HIS A 46 8.60 3.57 -1.43
C HIS A 46 8.15 2.87 -2.72
N GLY A 47 8.82 3.12 -3.84
CA GLY A 47 8.55 2.46 -5.12
C GLY A 47 8.74 0.94 -5.05
N LEU A 48 9.83 0.47 -4.44
CA LEU A 48 10.09 -0.96 -4.24
C LEU A 48 9.03 -1.61 -3.34
N ALA A 49 8.64 -0.95 -2.25
CA ALA A 49 7.60 -1.44 -1.35
C ALA A 49 6.25 -1.54 -2.07
N ALA A 50 5.91 -0.56 -2.92
CA ALA A 50 4.69 -0.57 -3.73
C ALA A 50 4.68 -1.75 -4.73
N TRP A 51 5.77 -1.96 -5.48
CA TRP A 51 5.87 -3.09 -6.40
C TRP A 51 5.85 -4.45 -5.69
N THR A 52 6.44 -4.54 -4.50
CA THR A 52 6.38 -5.74 -3.66
C THR A 52 4.96 -6.02 -3.18
N LEU A 53 4.22 -4.99 -2.77
CA LEU A 53 2.80 -5.11 -2.43
C LEU A 53 1.98 -5.61 -3.63
N CYS A 54 2.19 -5.05 -4.82
CA CYS A 54 1.57 -5.52 -6.05
C CYS A 54 1.86 -7.01 -6.29
N GLY A 55 3.09 -7.45 -6.10
CA GLY A 55 3.46 -8.87 -6.17
C GLY A 55 2.66 -9.74 -5.20
N PHE A 56 2.51 -9.33 -3.94
CA PHE A 56 1.68 -10.06 -2.97
C PHE A 56 0.20 -10.08 -3.34
N VAL A 57 -0.34 -8.99 -3.88
CA VAL A 57 -1.72 -8.93 -4.36
C VAL A 57 -1.93 -9.90 -5.54
N LEU A 58 -1.01 -9.95 -6.50
CA LEU A 58 -1.07 -10.88 -7.61
C LEU A 58 -0.99 -12.34 -7.14
N LEU A 59 -0.11 -12.65 -6.20
CA LEU A 59 0.00 -13.98 -5.60
C LEU A 59 -1.29 -14.37 -4.88
N HIS A 60 -1.84 -13.45 -4.08
CA HIS A 60 -3.10 -13.66 -3.38
C HIS A 60 -4.27 -13.90 -4.35
N LEU A 61 -4.36 -13.10 -5.42
CA LEU A 61 -5.36 -13.27 -6.47
C LEU A 61 -5.19 -14.63 -7.18
N ALA A 62 -3.97 -15.01 -7.55
CA ALA A 62 -3.70 -16.30 -8.18
C ALA A 62 -4.13 -17.47 -7.28
N ALA A 63 -3.87 -17.37 -5.96
CA ALA A 63 -4.35 -18.36 -5.00
C ALA A 63 -5.89 -18.41 -4.96
N ALA A 64 -6.57 -17.27 -4.87
CA ALA A 64 -8.03 -17.22 -4.88
C ALA A 64 -8.63 -17.83 -6.16
N LEU A 65 -8.03 -17.56 -7.33
CA LEU A 65 -8.45 -18.14 -8.60
C LEU A 65 -8.20 -19.65 -8.66
N LYS A 66 -7.06 -20.13 -8.15
CA LYS A 66 -6.78 -21.58 -8.01
C LYS A 66 -7.85 -22.25 -7.14
N HIS A 67 -8.20 -21.65 -6.01
CA HIS A 67 -9.25 -22.19 -5.14
C HIS A 67 -10.60 -22.24 -5.85
N GLN A 68 -10.96 -21.20 -6.59
CA GLN A 68 -12.23 -21.15 -7.32
C GLN A 68 -12.32 -22.15 -8.47
N PHE A 69 -11.30 -22.23 -9.32
CA PHE A 69 -11.39 -22.99 -10.58
C PHE A 69 -10.85 -24.42 -10.48
N ILE A 70 -9.81 -24.63 -9.68
CA ILE A 70 -9.15 -25.94 -9.53
C ILE A 70 -9.71 -26.66 -8.32
N ASN A 71 -9.63 -26.06 -7.13
CA ASN A 71 -10.08 -26.73 -5.90
C ASN A 71 -11.61 -26.79 -5.81
N ARG A 72 -12.32 -25.83 -6.42
CA ARG A 72 -13.79 -25.72 -6.43
C ARG A 72 -14.42 -25.77 -5.03
N ASP A 73 -13.74 -25.17 -4.06
CA ASP A 73 -14.15 -25.20 -2.64
C ASP A 73 -15.07 -24.04 -2.23
N GLY A 74 -15.43 -23.17 -3.18
CA GLY A 74 -16.32 -22.06 -2.94
C GLY A 74 -15.73 -20.97 -2.03
N LEU A 75 -14.40 -20.85 -1.96
CA LEU A 75 -13.72 -19.84 -1.13
C LEU A 75 -14.24 -18.42 -1.38
N ILE A 76 -14.45 -18.03 -2.64
CA ILE A 76 -14.87 -16.67 -3.00
C ILE A 76 -16.25 -16.34 -2.42
N GLN A 77 -17.18 -17.30 -2.39
CA GLN A 77 -18.53 -17.12 -1.86
C GLN A 77 -18.53 -16.73 -0.38
N ARG A 78 -17.48 -17.09 0.38
CA ARG A 78 -17.32 -16.74 1.80
C ARG A 78 -16.83 -15.31 2.02
N MET A 79 -16.19 -14.72 1.01
CA MET A 79 -15.67 -13.35 1.04
C MET A 79 -16.54 -12.38 0.22
N TRP A 80 -17.43 -12.91 -0.61
CA TRP A 80 -18.39 -12.14 -1.36
C TRP A 80 -19.41 -11.50 -0.41
N PHE A 81 -20.15 -10.51 -0.92
CA PHE A 81 -21.30 -9.93 -0.24
C PHE A 81 -22.42 -10.99 -0.11
N ALA A 82 -22.25 -11.95 0.81
CA ALA A 82 -23.30 -12.90 1.16
C ALA A 82 -24.41 -12.13 1.87
N LYS A 83 -25.68 -12.46 1.54
CA LYS A 83 -26.83 -11.93 2.28
C LYS A 83 -26.70 -12.32 3.75
N ALA A 84 -26.89 -11.33 4.62
CA ALA A 84 -27.08 -11.52 6.06
C ALA A 84 -28.28 -12.45 6.33
#